data_AF-A0A1M5ZJX8-F1
#
_entry.id   AF-A0A1M5ZJX8-F1
#
_cell.length_a   1.000
_cell.length_b   1.000
_cell.length_c   1.000
_cell.angle_alpha   90.00
_cell.angle_beta   90.00
_cell.angle_gamma   90.00
#
_symmetry.space_group_name_H-M   'P 1'
#
loop_
_entity.id
_entity.type
_entity.pdbx_description
1 polymer ?
#
loop_
_entity_poly.entity_id
_entity_poly.type
_entity_poly.pdbx_seq_one_letter_code
_entity_poly.pdbx_strand_id
1 'polypeptide(L)'
;MKLFCTLLLAALLFISGCDASSKATDEESCTETNIAYVSEVTGDSRVAAGDELELSVSFPVNNGCGQFNAFTETEDGNVITIEVEAIYDTCSMCTMDIPTRTAPYTFQAETEGSYTLKFKSSETEFITKTITVN
;
A
#
# COMPACT_ATOMS: atom_id res chain seq x y z
N MET A 1 49.78 45.13 56.27
CA MET A 1 48.71 44.11 56.47
C MET A 1 48.51 43.40 55.15
N LYS A 2 48.41 42.07 55.23
CA LYS A 2 48.14 41.02 54.23
C LYS A 2 47.40 41.45 52.94
N LEU A 3 47.46 40.80 51.77
CA LEU A 3 48.19 39.70 51.11
C LEU A 3 47.25 39.24 49.96
N PHE A 4 47.77 38.89 48.77
CA PHE A 4 47.11 38.17 47.65
C PHE A 4 45.98 38.90 46.88
N CYS A 5 45.97 39.08 45.55
CA CYS A 5 46.58 38.42 44.38
C CYS A 5 46.27 36.94 44.21
N THR A 6 45.10 36.64 43.63
CA THR A 6 44.78 35.52 42.72
C THR A 6 43.27 35.58 42.44
N LEU A 7 42.65 35.10 41.37
CA LEU A 7 42.98 34.65 40.02
C LEU A 7 41.65 34.00 39.56
N LEU A 8 41.24 34.19 38.30
CA LEU A 8 40.24 33.36 37.59
C LEU A 8 38.83 33.23 38.21
N LEU A 9 37.82 33.85 37.59
CA LEU A 9 36.63 33.09 37.24
C LEU A 9 35.93 33.65 35.99
N ALA A 10 36.15 32.91 34.91
CA ALA A 10 35.39 32.74 33.69
C ALA A 10 34.21 33.69 33.44
N ALA A 11 34.38 34.49 32.38
CA ALA A 11 33.31 34.93 31.52
C ALA A 11 32.60 33.71 30.90
N LEU A 12 31.32 33.54 31.20
CA LEU A 12 30.38 32.78 30.38
C LEU A 12 29.10 33.61 30.31
N LEU A 13 29.05 34.45 29.29
CA LEU A 13 27.86 35.19 28.91
C LEU A 13 26.81 34.20 28.40
N PHE A 14 25.60 34.39 28.92
CA PHE A 14 24.38 33.65 28.63
C PHE A 14 24.13 33.54 27.12
N ILE A 15 24.26 32.33 26.59
CA ILE A 15 23.69 31.97 25.29
C ILE A 15 22.21 31.69 25.57
N SER A 16 21.35 32.66 25.27
CA SER A 16 19.91 32.43 25.15
C SER A 16 19.69 31.67 23.83
N GLY A 17 19.94 30.36 23.88
CA GLY A 17 19.53 29.44 22.83
C GLY A 17 18.01 29.30 22.91
N CYS A 18 17.32 29.94 21.97
CA CYS A 18 15.93 29.71 21.69
C CYS A 18 15.76 28.21 21.41
N ASP A 19 15.09 27.48 22.29
CA ASP A 19 14.54 26.17 21.99
C ASP A 19 13.53 26.34 20.85
N ALA A 20 14.03 26.32 19.62
CA ALA A 20 13.24 25.97 18.46
C ALA A 20 12.92 24.48 18.59
N SER A 21 12.03 24.15 19.53
CA SER A 21 11.22 22.95 19.43
C SER A 21 10.34 23.17 18.22
N SER A 22 10.88 22.82 17.05
CA SER A 22 10.07 22.52 15.88
C SER A 22 9.21 21.34 16.30
N LYS A 23 8.04 21.64 16.87
CA LYS A 23 6.92 20.73 16.85
C LYS A 23 6.68 20.49 15.36
N ALA A 24 7.20 19.39 14.85
CA ALA A 24 6.64 18.78 13.66
C ALA A 24 5.16 18.63 14.00
N THR A 25 4.33 19.46 13.38
CA THR A 25 2.91 19.18 13.31
C THR A 25 2.82 17.86 12.57
N ASP A 26 2.38 16.82 13.26
CA ASP A 26 1.96 15.59 12.59
C ASP A 26 0.80 16.02 11.68
N GLU A 27 1.11 16.24 10.40
CA GLU A 27 0.11 16.52 9.38
C GLU A 27 -0.77 15.26 9.31
N GLU A 28 -2.03 15.34 9.76
CA GLU A 28 -2.95 14.20 9.71
C GLU A 28 -3.06 13.71 8.26
N SER A 29 -2.78 12.42 8.05
CA SER A 29 -2.94 11.76 6.76
C SER A 29 -4.43 11.66 6.41
N CYS A 30 -4.85 12.34 5.35
CA CYS A 30 -6.23 12.33 4.83
C CYS A 30 -6.60 11.07 4.02
N THR A 31 -5.85 9.98 4.17
CA THR A 31 -6.07 8.75 3.41
C THR A 31 -5.98 7.53 4.29
N GLU A 32 -6.92 6.60 4.07
CA GLU A 32 -6.92 5.27 4.67
C GLU A 32 -6.94 4.20 3.59
N THR A 33 -6.24 3.08 3.81
CA THR A 33 -6.29 1.92 2.94
C THR A 33 -6.96 0.74 3.64
N ASN A 34 -7.66 -0.08 2.85
CA ASN A 34 -8.32 -1.30 3.31
C ASN A 34 -8.22 -2.37 2.23
N ILE A 35 -8.26 -3.63 2.63
CA ILE A 35 -8.42 -4.74 1.68
C ILE A 35 -9.81 -4.64 1.04
N ALA A 36 -9.86 -4.68 -0.28
CA ALA A 36 -11.09 -4.84 -1.04
C ALA A 36 -11.17 -6.28 -1.56
N TYR A 37 -12.25 -6.98 -1.21
CA TYR A 37 -12.44 -8.35 -1.65
C TYR A 37 -12.85 -8.41 -3.13
N VAL A 38 -12.17 -9.27 -3.88
CA VAL A 38 -12.44 -9.44 -5.30
C VAL A 38 -13.79 -10.14 -5.51
N SER A 39 -14.56 -9.59 -6.44
CA SER A 39 -15.88 -10.09 -6.83
C SER A 39 -15.88 -10.79 -8.18
N GLU A 40 -14.97 -10.44 -9.08
CA GLU A 40 -14.86 -11.05 -10.42
C GLU A 40 -13.43 -10.92 -10.96
N VAL A 41 -12.99 -11.94 -11.71
CA VAL A 41 -11.73 -11.90 -12.48
C VAL A 41 -12.00 -12.43 -13.89
N THR A 42 -11.74 -11.61 -14.90
CA THR A 42 -11.89 -11.98 -16.32
C THR A 42 -10.58 -11.79 -17.09
N GLY A 43 -10.51 -12.32 -18.31
CA GLY A 43 -9.29 -12.35 -19.13
C GLY A 43 -8.90 -13.76 -19.54
N ASP A 44 -7.86 -13.89 -20.37
CA ASP A 44 -7.39 -15.17 -20.89
C ASP A 44 -6.74 -16.03 -19.78
N SER A 45 -6.47 -17.30 -20.11
CA SER A 45 -5.86 -18.28 -19.20
C SER A 45 -4.57 -18.88 -19.76
N ARG A 46 -4.04 -18.29 -20.84
CA ARG A 46 -2.85 -18.77 -21.54
C ARG A 46 -1.99 -17.59 -21.97
N VAL A 47 -0.68 -17.74 -21.83
CA VAL A 47 0.31 -16.76 -22.25
C VAL A 47 1.60 -17.49 -22.62
N ALA A 48 2.44 -16.89 -23.45
CA ALA A 48 3.76 -17.42 -23.72
C ALA A 48 4.71 -17.08 -22.55
N ALA A 49 5.74 -17.90 -22.33
CA ALA A 49 6.79 -17.59 -21.37
C ALA A 49 7.45 -16.24 -21.70
N GLY A 50 7.53 -15.36 -20.70
CA GLY A 50 8.07 -14.00 -20.82
C GLY A 50 7.08 -12.96 -21.37
N ASP A 51 5.90 -13.36 -21.86
CA ASP A 51 4.86 -12.43 -22.28
C ASP A 51 3.95 -12.03 -21.10
N GLU A 52 3.38 -10.83 -21.18
CA GLU A 52 2.40 -10.32 -20.21
C GLU A 52 0.98 -10.80 -20.54
N LEU A 53 0.24 -11.16 -19.49
CA LEU A 53 -1.19 -11.47 -19.53
C LEU A 53 -1.94 -10.50 -18.62
N GLU A 54 -2.82 -9.68 -19.21
CA GLU A 54 -3.69 -8.77 -18.45
C GLU A 54 -5.00 -9.48 -18.05
N LEU A 55 -5.34 -9.38 -16.76
CA LEU A 55 -6.61 -9.80 -16.19
C LEU A 55 -7.39 -8.59 -15.69
N SER A 56 -8.68 -8.54 -15.95
CA SER A 56 -9.56 -7.52 -15.35
C SER A 56 -10.07 -8.02 -14.00
N VAL A 57 -9.71 -7.32 -12.93
CA VAL A 57 -10.09 -7.66 -11.54
C VAL A 57 -11.08 -6.64 -11.02
N SER A 58 -12.29 -7.09 -10.67
CA SER A 58 -13.38 -6.24 -10.19
C SER A 58 -13.64 -6.44 -8.70
N PHE A 59 -13.78 -5.36 -7.96
CA PHE A 59 -13.97 -5.35 -6.50
C PHE A 59 -14.88 -4.19 -6.07
N PRO A 60 -15.85 -4.41 -5.16
CA PRO A 60 -16.61 -3.33 -4.55
C PRO A 60 -15.72 -2.51 -3.61
N VAL A 61 -16.02 -1.21 -3.51
CA VAL A 61 -15.48 -0.33 -2.47
C VAL A 61 -16.60 0.13 -1.54
N ASN A 62 -16.25 0.60 -0.34
CA ASN A 62 -17.21 0.81 0.74
C ASN A 62 -18.00 2.13 0.65
N ASN A 63 -17.57 3.08 -0.19
CA ASN A 63 -18.25 4.34 -0.47
C ASN A 63 -17.71 4.96 -1.77
N GLY A 64 -18.26 6.12 -2.19
CA GLY A 64 -17.89 6.76 -3.44
C GLY A 64 -16.45 7.27 -3.55
N CYS A 65 -15.75 7.43 -2.43
CA CYS A 65 -14.34 7.83 -2.42
C CYS A 65 -13.38 6.66 -2.61
N GLY A 66 -13.85 5.41 -2.52
CA GLY A 66 -13.00 4.25 -2.68
C GLY A 66 -12.47 4.12 -4.10
N GLN A 67 -11.16 3.98 -4.22
CA GLN A 67 -10.44 3.76 -5.47
C GLN A 67 -9.47 2.58 -5.35
N PHE A 68 -9.04 2.06 -6.49
CA PHE A 68 -7.89 1.15 -6.56
C PHE A 68 -6.64 1.86 -6.02
N ASN A 69 -5.86 1.18 -5.18
CA ASN A 69 -4.52 1.63 -4.80
C ASN A 69 -3.45 0.72 -5.37
N ALA A 70 -3.50 -0.57 -5.04
CA ALA A 70 -2.47 -1.52 -5.40
C ALA A 70 -2.99 -2.96 -5.41
N PHE A 71 -2.26 -3.83 -6.09
CA PHE A 71 -2.27 -5.26 -5.83
C PHE A 71 -1.06 -5.60 -4.94
N THR A 72 -1.26 -6.46 -3.96
CA THR A 72 -0.17 -7.05 -3.17
C THR A 72 -0.15 -8.54 -3.40
N GLU A 73 1.06 -9.10 -3.50
CA GLU A 73 1.27 -10.50 -3.85
C GLU A 73 2.04 -11.24 -2.78
N THR A 74 1.72 -12.52 -2.62
CA THR A 74 2.52 -13.48 -1.87
C THR A 74 2.65 -14.75 -2.69
N GLU A 75 3.88 -15.11 -3.04
CA GLU A 75 4.19 -16.28 -3.86
C GLU A 75 4.60 -17.48 -2.99
N ASP A 76 4.08 -18.65 -3.36
CA ASP A 76 4.49 -19.97 -2.87
C ASP A 76 4.63 -20.91 -4.08
N GLY A 77 5.83 -20.91 -4.67
CA GLY A 77 6.09 -21.57 -5.94
C GLY A 77 5.20 -21.00 -7.06
N ASN A 78 4.40 -21.85 -7.70
CA ASN A 78 3.49 -21.43 -8.78
C ASN A 78 2.11 -20.98 -8.27
N VAL A 79 1.94 -20.85 -6.95
CA VAL A 79 0.72 -20.32 -6.35
C VAL A 79 0.98 -18.87 -5.94
N ILE A 80 0.22 -17.95 -6.51
CA ILE A 80 0.31 -16.51 -6.20
C ILE A 80 -0.99 -16.12 -5.51
N THR A 81 -0.90 -15.61 -4.29
CA THR A 81 -2.03 -15.02 -3.58
C THR A 81 -2.03 -13.52 -3.80
N ILE A 82 -3.15 -12.98 -4.26
CA ILE A 82 -3.31 -11.57 -4.62
C ILE A 82 -4.37 -10.94 -3.73
N GLU A 83 -4.04 -9.83 -3.08
CA GLU A 83 -4.99 -8.96 -2.39
C GLU A 83 -5.10 -7.63 -3.14
N VAL A 84 -6.30 -7.03 -3.13
CA VAL A 84 -6.52 -5.68 -3.65
C VAL A 84 -6.53 -4.72 -2.46
N GLU A 85 -5.70 -3.70 -2.53
CA GLU A 85 -5.76 -2.57 -1.62
C GLU A 85 -6.60 -1.46 -2.27
N ALA A 86 -7.64 -1.02 -1.55
CA ALA A 86 -8.41 0.16 -1.90
C ALA A 86 -8.01 1.33 -0.99
N ILE A 87 -7.95 2.53 -1.55
CA ILE A 87 -7.66 3.78 -0.84
C ILE A 87 -8.90 4.68 -0.80
N TYR A 88 -9.07 5.40 0.32
CA TYR A 88 -10.19 6.28 0.59
C TYR A 88 -9.68 7.64 1.07
N ASP A 89 -10.24 8.72 0.51
CA ASP A 89 -10.11 10.07 1.06
C ASP A 89 -11.01 10.21 2.29
N THR A 90 -10.43 10.55 3.44
CA THR A 90 -11.14 10.69 4.72
C THR A 90 -11.41 12.15 5.11
N CYS A 91 -10.81 13.11 4.41
CA CYS A 91 -10.99 14.53 4.66
C CYS A 91 -12.13 15.14 3.83
N SER A 92 -12.51 14.47 2.73
CA SER A 92 -13.62 14.87 1.88
C SER A 92 -14.94 14.20 2.25
N MET A 93 -16.05 14.82 1.85
CA MET A 93 -17.37 14.19 1.92
C MET A 93 -17.51 13.13 0.82
N CYS A 94 -17.73 11.88 1.20
CA CYS A 94 -17.96 10.77 0.29
C CYS A 94 -19.45 10.48 0.09
N THR A 95 -19.84 10.04 -1.11
CA THR A 95 -21.19 9.53 -1.35
C THR A 95 -21.37 8.15 -0.72
N MET A 96 -22.58 7.81 -0.28
CA MET A 96 -22.92 6.47 0.25
C MET A 96 -23.07 5.39 -0.84
N ASP A 97 -22.57 5.66 -2.05
CA ASP A 97 -22.58 4.71 -3.15
C ASP A 97 -21.49 3.67 -2.96
N ILE A 98 -21.75 2.39 -3.23
CA ILE A 98 -20.80 1.27 -3.10
C ILE A 98 -20.48 0.79 -4.52
N PRO A 99 -19.70 1.55 -5.31
CA PRO A 99 -19.43 1.17 -6.68
C PRO A 99 -18.49 -0.04 -6.74
N THR A 100 -18.62 -0.82 -7.80
CA THR A 100 -17.59 -1.77 -8.22
C THR A 100 -16.52 -1.03 -9.02
N ARG A 101 -15.26 -1.20 -8.62
CA ARG A 101 -14.09 -0.75 -9.37
C ARG A 101 -13.49 -1.93 -10.12
N THR A 102 -12.79 -1.64 -11.21
CA THR A 102 -12.04 -2.63 -11.98
C THR A 102 -10.64 -2.11 -12.20
N ALA A 103 -9.64 -2.95 -11.96
CA ALA A 103 -8.24 -2.65 -12.20
C ALA A 103 -7.57 -3.77 -13.01
N PRO A 104 -6.65 -3.44 -13.93
CA PRO A 104 -5.90 -4.42 -14.68
C PRO A 104 -4.80 -5.02 -13.81
N TYR A 105 -4.78 -6.35 -13.70
CA TYR A 105 -3.72 -7.11 -13.06
C TYR A 105 -2.86 -7.76 -14.15
N THR A 106 -1.57 -7.45 -14.16
CA THR A 106 -0.62 -7.99 -15.14
C THR A 106 0.12 -9.17 -14.54
N PHE A 107 -0.08 -10.35 -15.12
CA PHE A 107 0.69 -11.56 -14.81
C PHE A 107 1.80 -11.76 -15.85
N GLN A 108 3.00 -12.11 -15.41
CA GLN A 108 4.11 -12.50 -16.29
C GLN A 108 4.93 -13.60 -15.59
N ALA A 109 5.34 -14.61 -16.36
CA ALA A 109 6.24 -15.65 -15.87
C ALA A 109 7.17 -16.13 -16.97
N GLU A 110 8.44 -16.30 -16.62
CA GLU A 110 9.51 -16.75 -17.53
C GLU A 110 9.57 -18.26 -17.71
N THR A 111 8.98 -19.01 -16.78
CA THR A 111 9.04 -20.48 -16.76
C THR A 111 7.72 -21.07 -17.23
N GLU A 112 7.78 -21.98 -18.19
CA GLU A 112 6.62 -22.74 -18.62
C GLU A 112 6.01 -23.53 -17.45
N GLY A 113 4.68 -23.60 -17.42
CA GLY A 113 3.99 -24.35 -16.38
C GLY A 113 2.59 -23.85 -16.10
N SER A 114 1.99 -24.48 -15.09
CA SER A 114 0.68 -24.08 -14.57
C SER A 114 0.87 -23.21 -13.33
N TYR A 115 0.31 -22.00 -13.38
CA TYR A 115 0.28 -21.04 -12.28
C TYR A 115 -1.13 -20.91 -11.73
N THR A 116 -1.26 -20.82 -10.41
CA THR A 116 -2.55 -20.67 -9.72
C THR A 116 -2.60 -19.30 -9.06
N LEU A 117 -3.40 -18.40 -9.62
CA LEU A 117 -3.65 -17.08 -9.07
C LEU A 117 -4.86 -17.15 -8.14
N LYS A 118 -4.69 -16.76 -6.88
CA LYS A 118 -5.71 -16.77 -5.83
C LYS A 118 -6.02 -15.34 -5.40
N PHE A 119 -7.09 -14.78 -5.93
CA PHE A 119 -7.56 -13.44 -5.60
C PHE A 119 -8.45 -13.51 -4.35
N LYS A 120 -8.09 -12.80 -3.29
CA LYS A 120 -8.84 -12.83 -2.02
C LYS A 120 -10.26 -12.27 -2.20
N SER A 121 -11.26 -13.11 -1.99
CA SER A 121 -12.69 -12.77 -2.17
C SER A 121 -13.48 -12.70 -0.87
N SER A 122 -12.87 -13.12 0.24
CA SER A 122 -13.31 -12.88 1.62
C SER A 122 -12.13 -13.08 2.57
N GLU A 123 -12.36 -13.08 3.88
CA GLU A 123 -11.29 -13.38 4.86
C GLU A 123 -10.67 -14.78 4.68
N THR A 124 -11.43 -15.73 4.16
CA THR A 124 -11.02 -17.15 4.09
C THR A 124 -11.13 -17.76 2.70
N GLU A 125 -11.73 -17.07 1.74
CA GLU A 125 -12.00 -17.59 0.40
C GLU A 125 -11.28 -16.81 -0.70
N PHE A 126 -11.12 -17.48 -1.84
CA PHE A 126 -10.42 -16.94 -3.00
C PHE A 126 -11.17 -17.26 -4.29
N ILE A 127 -11.20 -16.30 -5.21
CA ILE A 127 -11.44 -16.58 -6.63
C ILE A 127 -10.12 -17.08 -7.22
N THR A 128 -10.14 -18.29 -7.76
CA THR A 128 -8.93 -18.94 -8.29
C THR A 128 -8.96 -18.97 -9.81
N LYS A 129 -7.84 -18.57 -10.43
CA LYS A 129 -7.64 -18.65 -11.88
C LYS A 129 -6.34 -19.39 -12.18
N THR A 130 -6.41 -20.41 -13.02
CA THR A 130 -5.23 -21.15 -13.49
C THR A 130 -4.75 -20.57 -14.80
N ILE A 131 -3.48 -20.17 -14.85
CA ILE A 131 -2.80 -19.66 -16.05
C ILE A 131 -1.83 -20.73 -16.56
N THR A 132 -1.90 -21.05 -17.85
CA THR A 132 -0.93 -21.92 -18.52
C THR A 132 0.08 -21.08 -19.28
N VAL A 133 1.34 -21.17 -18.88
CA VAL A 133 2.48 -20.54 -19.54
C VAL A 133 3.12 -21.58 -20.47
N ASN A 134 3.23 -21.28 -21.76
CA ASN A 134 3.76 -22.19 -22.80
C ASN A 134 4.92 -21.58 -23.58
#